data_AF-A0AAX2LS83-F1
#
_entry.id   AF-A0AAX2LS83-F1
#
_cell.length_a   1.000
_cell.length_b   1.000
_cell.length_c   1.000
_cell.angle_alpha   90.00
_cell.angle_beta   90.00
_cell.angle_gamma   90.00
#
_symmetry.space_group_name_H-M   'P 1'
#
loop_
_entity.id
_entity.type
_entity.pdbx_description
1 polymer ?
#
loop_
_entity_poly.entity_id
_entity_poly.type
_entity_poly.pdbx_seq_one_letter_code
_entity_poly.pdbx_strand_id
1 'polypeptide(L)'
;MPFRQQMTLKTAVLFPFVIIILVTIGVIGAVQKYSYEQMVQDVSRKQLTFLTHNVDQRLHAFLDEPFRANQSMSHSIGFHHLYQPNDSQQIEQFLVSGFSDLYRPISQIDVMSFAGINGEFVGFRKEDNQSFTLMLKDSRTKQQLTIYHGDSVSDEIRSVIAGYDPRTRPFYTPVAANPHPMWSSVYTNMDERQDITLSALTPVMQQTQFVGVMVTDVKISTFNTFLHMLKRETNADVYIFDETQRLIAHSAPTGVVSWGTEYSPKRIDSPLRKTRIRC
;
A
#
# COMPACT_ATOMS: atom_id res chain seq x y z
N MET A 1 55.55 7.67 -65.59
CA MET A 1 56.51 6.69 -65.04
C MET A 1 55.71 5.48 -64.56
N PRO A 2 55.84 4.28 -65.14
CA PRO A 2 55.07 3.14 -64.66
C PRO A 2 55.83 2.46 -63.51
N PHE A 3 55.19 2.38 -62.35
CA PHE A 3 55.66 1.56 -61.24
C PHE A 3 55.44 0.08 -61.61
N ARG A 4 56.39 -0.54 -62.33
CA ARG A 4 56.42 -2.00 -62.51
C ARG A 4 57.08 -2.64 -61.29
N GLN A 5 56.30 -2.83 -60.22
CA GLN A 5 56.67 -3.79 -59.19
C GLN A 5 56.47 -5.19 -59.76
N GLN A 6 57.55 -5.97 -59.87
CA GLN A 6 57.48 -7.40 -60.14
C GLN A 6 56.87 -8.09 -58.90
N MET A 7 55.55 -8.15 -58.84
CA MET A 7 54.87 -8.94 -57.82
C MET A 7 55.12 -10.42 -58.10
N THR A 8 55.78 -11.10 -57.17
CA THR A 8 55.82 -12.56 -57.12
C THR A 8 54.39 -13.11 -57.16
N LEU A 9 54.14 -14.19 -57.91
CA LEU A 9 52.82 -14.81 -58.08
C LEU A 9 52.09 -15.04 -56.74
N LYS A 10 52.85 -15.36 -55.67
CA LYS A 10 52.35 -15.45 -54.30
C LYS A 10 51.65 -14.17 -53.83
N THR A 11 52.26 -13.00 -54.02
CA THR A 11 51.72 -11.71 -53.55
C THR A 11 50.48 -11.29 -54.34
N ALA A 12 50.44 -11.59 -55.64
CA ALA A 12 49.28 -11.27 -56.51
C ALA A 12 48.02 -12.06 -56.13
N VAL A 13 48.19 -13.27 -55.55
CA VAL A 13 47.08 -14.15 -55.16
C VAL A 13 46.74 -14.05 -53.67
N LEU A 14 47.73 -14.00 -52.78
CA LEU A 14 47.50 -13.93 -51.33
C LEU A 14 46.91 -12.60 -50.87
N PHE A 15 47.33 -11.49 -51.47
CA PHE A 15 46.90 -10.15 -51.05
C PHE A 15 45.38 -9.90 -51.20
N PRO A 16 44.74 -10.19 -52.36
CA PRO A 16 43.29 -10.05 -52.47
C PRO A 16 42.54 -11.02 -51.54
N PHE A 17 43.09 -12.20 -51.28
CA PHE A 17 42.48 -13.18 -50.37
C PHE A 17 42.47 -12.68 -48.91
N VAL A 18 43.57 -12.08 -48.45
CA VAL A 18 43.66 -11.48 -47.11
C VAL A 18 42.73 -10.28 -46.97
N ILE A 19 42.63 -9.43 -48.00
CA ILE A 19 41.69 -8.29 -48.01
C ILE A 19 40.25 -8.78 -47.87
N ILE A 20 39.86 -9.81 -48.65
CA ILE A 20 38.51 -10.38 -48.56
C ILE A 20 38.27 -10.87 -47.14
N ILE A 21 39.17 -11.65 -46.54
CA ILE A 21 39.03 -12.14 -45.16
C ILE A 21 38.86 -10.99 -44.16
N LEU A 22 39.69 -9.94 -44.24
CA LEU A 22 39.60 -8.78 -43.35
C LEU A 22 38.29 -8.02 -43.51
N VAL A 23 37.82 -7.83 -44.74
CA VAL A 23 36.52 -7.21 -45.03
C VAL A 23 35.39 -8.06 -44.48
N THR A 24 35.40 -9.38 -44.69
CA THR A 24 34.36 -10.27 -44.16
C THR A 24 34.33 -10.25 -42.63
N ILE A 25 35.49 -10.31 -41.97
CA ILE A 25 35.59 -10.21 -40.51
C ILE A 25 35.06 -8.84 -40.02
N GLY A 26 35.41 -7.75 -40.72
CA GLY A 26 34.94 -6.40 -40.40
C GLY A 26 33.42 -6.26 -40.53
N VAL A 27 32.84 -6.81 -41.61
CA VAL A 27 31.39 -6.81 -41.85
C VAL A 27 30.68 -7.66 -40.79
N ILE A 28 31.17 -8.87 -40.51
CA ILE A 28 30.61 -9.73 -39.45
C ILE A 28 30.67 -9.01 -38.10
N GLY A 29 31.81 -8.41 -37.74
CA GLY A 29 31.97 -7.68 -36.49
C GLY A 29 31.02 -6.47 -36.36
N ALA A 30 30.85 -5.70 -37.44
CA ALA A 30 29.93 -4.56 -37.47
C ALA A 30 28.45 -5.00 -37.33
N VAL A 31 28.05 -6.04 -38.08
CA VAL A 31 26.69 -6.61 -38.00
C VAL A 31 26.42 -7.21 -36.63
N GLN A 32 27.40 -7.90 -36.05
CA GLN A 32 27.28 -8.52 -34.74
C GLN A 32 27.15 -7.46 -33.65
N LYS A 33 27.95 -6.39 -33.71
CA LYS A 33 27.84 -5.26 -32.78
C LYS A 33 26.47 -4.59 -32.85
N TYR A 34 25.98 -4.31 -34.06
CA TYR A 34 24.66 -3.69 -34.26
C TYR A 34 23.52 -4.57 -33.74
N SER A 35 23.59 -5.88 -34.02
CA SER A 35 22.59 -6.85 -33.55
C SER A 35 22.63 -7.03 -32.02
N TYR A 36 23.82 -6.97 -31.41
CA TYR A 36 23.99 -7.12 -29.96
C TYR A 36 23.43 -5.90 -29.21
N GLU A 37 23.72 -4.68 -29.68
CA GLU A 37 23.20 -3.45 -29.07
C GLU A 37 21.66 -3.39 -29.12
N GLN A 38 21.05 -3.77 -30.25
CA GLN A 38 19.59 -3.84 -30.37
C GLN A 38 18.97 -4.93 -29.48
N MET A 39 19.56 -6.12 -29.45
CA MET A 39 19.05 -7.23 -28.62
C MET A 39 19.14 -6.90 -27.13
N VAL A 40 20.23 -6.28 -26.67
CA VAL A 40 20.39 -5.86 -25.27
C VAL A 40 19.40 -4.77 -24.89
N GLN A 41 19.17 -3.78 -25.76
CA GLN A 41 18.18 -2.72 -25.51
C GLN A 41 16.75 -3.25 -25.46
N ASP A 42 16.37 -4.15 -26.38
CA ASP A 42 15.05 -4.75 -26.41
C ASP A 42 14.79 -5.67 -25.23
N VAL A 43 15.77 -6.50 -24.85
CA VAL A 43 15.67 -7.36 -23.66
C VAL A 43 15.56 -6.52 -22.40
N SER A 44 16.38 -5.48 -22.25
CA SER A 44 16.32 -4.58 -21.09
C SER A 44 15.00 -3.83 -21.00
N ARG A 45 14.49 -3.32 -22.13
CA ARG A 45 13.20 -2.62 -22.20
C ARG A 45 12.05 -3.57 -21.87
N LYS A 46 12.01 -4.76 -22.47
CA LYS A 46 11.00 -5.79 -22.17
C LYS A 46 11.03 -6.14 -20.69
N GLN A 47 12.20 -6.41 -20.13
CA GLN A 47 12.35 -6.77 -18.72
C GLN A 47 11.90 -5.65 -17.78
N LEU A 48 12.23 -4.38 -18.07
CA LEU A 48 11.75 -3.23 -17.29
C LEU A 48 10.22 -3.08 -17.38
N THR A 49 9.65 -3.21 -18.57
CA THR A 49 8.19 -3.13 -18.76
C THR A 49 7.47 -4.26 -18.02
N PHE A 50 7.97 -5.49 -18.10
CA PHE A 50 7.42 -6.63 -17.35
C PHE A 50 7.53 -6.43 -15.84
N LEU A 51 8.65 -5.93 -15.33
CA LEU A 51 8.85 -5.66 -13.91
C LEU A 51 7.90 -4.55 -13.42
N THR A 52 7.78 -3.46 -14.16
CA THR A 52 6.89 -2.33 -13.82
C THR A 52 5.44 -2.80 -13.80
N HIS A 53 5.01 -3.54 -14.81
CA HIS A 53 3.65 -4.05 -14.89
C HIS A 53 3.32 -5.04 -13.76
N ASN A 54 4.28 -5.90 -13.38
CA ASN A 54 4.09 -6.85 -12.28
C ASN A 54 4.00 -6.14 -10.92
N VAL A 55 4.88 -5.15 -10.68
CA VAL A 55 4.82 -4.31 -9.47
C VAL A 55 3.48 -3.58 -9.38
N ASP A 56 3.04 -2.95 -10.47
CA ASP A 56 1.78 -2.21 -10.56
C ASP A 56 0.58 -3.13 -10.28
N GLN A 57 0.50 -4.28 -10.96
CA GLN A 57 -0.57 -5.25 -10.76
C GLN A 57 -0.63 -5.77 -9.32
N ARG A 58 0.52 -6.06 -8.70
CA ARG A 58 0.58 -6.53 -7.31
C ARG A 58 0.21 -5.45 -6.31
N LEU A 59 0.63 -4.21 -6.56
CA LEU A 59 0.26 -3.07 -5.72
C LEU A 59 -1.24 -2.80 -5.80
N HIS A 60 -1.79 -2.86 -7.02
CA HIS A 60 -3.23 -2.77 -7.24
C HIS A 60 -3.97 -3.88 -6.50
N ALA A 61 -3.56 -5.15 -6.61
CA ALA A 61 -4.20 -6.24 -5.88
C ALA A 61 -4.11 -6.05 -4.35
N PHE A 62 -2.97 -5.58 -3.84
CA PHE A 62 -2.76 -5.36 -2.41
C PHE A 62 -3.71 -4.30 -1.84
N LEU A 63 -3.95 -3.21 -2.57
CA LEU A 63 -4.82 -2.12 -2.12
C LEU A 63 -6.29 -2.35 -2.48
N ASP A 64 -6.60 -2.93 -3.63
CA ASP A 64 -7.98 -3.07 -4.09
C ASP A 64 -8.79 -4.08 -3.25
N GLU A 65 -8.17 -5.17 -2.79
CA GLU A 65 -8.84 -6.16 -1.92
C GLU A 65 -9.46 -5.56 -0.64
N PRO A 66 -8.69 -4.88 0.24
CA PRO A 66 -9.25 -4.26 1.44
C PRO A 66 -10.24 -3.13 1.11
N PHE A 67 -10.04 -2.43 -0.01
CA PHE A 67 -10.95 -1.37 -0.45
C PHE A 67 -12.32 -1.92 -0.88
N ARG A 68 -12.33 -2.98 -1.70
CA ARG A 68 -13.57 -3.66 -2.12
C ARG A 68 -14.29 -4.31 -0.94
N ALA A 69 -13.55 -4.89 -0.01
CA ALA A 69 -14.09 -5.39 1.25
C ALA A 69 -14.79 -4.29 2.05
N ASN A 70 -14.13 -3.13 2.21
CA ASN A 70 -14.68 -1.96 2.89
C ASN A 70 -15.97 -1.46 2.23
N GLN A 71 -15.98 -1.33 0.90
CA GLN A 71 -17.14 -0.90 0.14
C GLN A 71 -18.32 -1.87 0.25
N SER A 72 -18.05 -3.18 0.17
CA SER A 72 -19.06 -4.21 0.35
C SER A 72 -19.70 -4.12 1.73
N MET A 73 -18.88 -3.99 2.78
CA MET A 73 -19.36 -3.86 4.16
C MET A 73 -20.22 -2.60 4.33
N SER A 74 -19.74 -1.46 3.83
CA SER A 74 -20.49 -0.20 3.86
C SER A 74 -21.85 -0.33 3.18
N HIS A 75 -21.87 -0.90 1.97
CA HIS A 75 -23.08 -1.09 1.20
C HIS A 75 -24.09 -1.96 1.95
N SER A 76 -23.65 -3.08 2.54
CA SER A 76 -24.51 -3.97 3.30
C SER A 76 -25.08 -3.31 4.56
N ILE A 77 -24.27 -2.55 5.33
CA ILE A 77 -24.74 -1.80 6.51
C ILE A 77 -25.86 -0.82 6.11
N GLY A 78 -25.64 -0.08 5.02
CA GLY A 78 -26.60 0.89 4.50
C GLY A 78 -27.88 0.24 3.96
N PHE A 79 -27.73 -0.79 3.12
CA PHE A 79 -28.83 -1.50 2.47
C PHE A 79 -29.76 -2.18 3.48
N HIS A 80 -29.19 -2.85 4.49
CA HIS A 80 -29.96 -3.53 5.54
C HIS A 80 -30.38 -2.61 6.69
N HIS A 81 -30.08 -1.31 6.63
CA HIS A 81 -30.45 -0.32 7.64
C HIS A 81 -29.96 -0.68 9.05
N LEU A 82 -28.72 -1.17 9.17
CA LEU A 82 -28.20 -1.72 10.44
C LEU A 82 -27.79 -0.66 11.47
N TYR A 83 -27.56 0.59 11.05
CA TYR A 83 -27.20 1.68 11.95
C TYR A 83 -28.40 2.13 12.78
N GLN A 84 -28.20 2.20 14.09
CA GLN A 84 -29.11 2.83 15.04
C GLN A 84 -28.36 3.87 15.88
N PRO A 85 -28.94 5.05 16.11
CA PRO A 85 -28.32 6.07 16.98
C PRO A 85 -28.02 5.54 18.39
N ASN A 86 -26.77 5.72 18.84
CA ASN A 86 -26.21 5.36 20.14
C ASN A 86 -26.17 3.86 20.47
N ASP A 87 -26.46 3.00 19.49
CA ASP A 87 -26.42 1.55 19.61
C ASP A 87 -25.71 0.94 18.40
N SER A 88 -24.52 0.38 18.65
CA SER A 88 -23.70 -0.25 17.62
C SER A 88 -23.86 -1.78 17.58
N GLN A 89 -24.77 -2.39 18.34
CA GLN A 89 -24.85 -3.84 18.50
C GLN A 89 -25.12 -4.58 17.19
N GLN A 90 -26.03 -4.08 16.34
CA GLN A 90 -26.30 -4.71 15.04
C GLN A 90 -25.11 -4.62 14.09
N ILE A 91 -24.40 -3.48 14.10
CA ILE A 91 -23.18 -3.31 13.31
C ILE A 91 -22.07 -4.20 13.87
N GLU A 92 -21.90 -4.29 15.20
CA GLU A 92 -20.94 -5.19 15.85
C GLU A 92 -21.12 -6.64 15.39
N GLN A 93 -22.35 -7.16 15.45
CA GLN A 93 -22.69 -8.52 15.04
C GLN A 93 -22.45 -8.75 13.55
N PHE A 94 -22.74 -7.74 12.72
CA PHE A 94 -22.50 -7.82 11.29
C PHE A 94 -21.00 -7.77 10.97
N LEU A 95 -20.25 -6.91 11.64
CA LEU A 95 -18.80 -6.80 11.46
C LEU A 95 -18.10 -8.07 11.92
N VAL A 96 -18.42 -8.64 13.09
CA VAL A 96 -17.73 -9.85 13.57
C VAL A 96 -17.93 -11.04 12.64
N SER A 97 -19.15 -11.24 12.13
CA SER A 97 -19.48 -12.33 11.20
C SER A 97 -18.81 -12.16 9.84
N GLY A 98 -18.87 -10.95 9.27
CA GLY A 98 -18.15 -10.66 8.02
C GLY A 98 -16.63 -10.78 8.21
N PHE A 99 -16.11 -10.30 9.33
CA PHE A 99 -14.67 -10.30 9.62
C PHE A 99 -14.12 -11.72 9.81
N SER A 100 -14.84 -12.59 10.51
CA SER A 100 -14.42 -13.99 10.72
C SER A 100 -14.42 -14.79 9.42
N ASP A 101 -15.44 -14.61 8.58
CA ASP A 101 -15.72 -15.53 7.48
C ASP A 101 -15.12 -15.07 6.14
N LEU A 102 -15.19 -13.77 5.87
CA LEU A 102 -14.87 -13.21 4.54
C LEU A 102 -13.56 -12.45 4.52
N TYR A 103 -13.22 -11.75 5.61
CA TYR A 103 -12.12 -10.79 5.62
C TYR A 103 -10.88 -11.26 6.39
N ARG A 104 -11.00 -12.25 7.28
CA ARG A 104 -9.85 -12.93 7.91
C ARG A 104 -8.81 -13.43 6.89
N PRO A 105 -9.17 -13.99 5.71
CA PRO A 105 -8.20 -14.42 4.72
C PRO A 105 -7.42 -13.25 4.07
N ILE A 106 -7.93 -12.03 4.14
CA ILE A 106 -7.29 -10.83 3.56
C ILE A 106 -6.22 -10.34 4.54
N SER A 107 -4.99 -10.85 4.34
CA SER A 107 -3.83 -10.58 5.19
C SER A 107 -3.55 -9.10 5.45
N GLN A 108 -3.92 -8.25 4.51
CA GLN A 108 -3.71 -6.79 4.46
C GLN A 108 -4.61 -6.03 5.44
N ILE A 109 -5.74 -6.62 5.84
CA ILE A 109 -6.67 -5.97 6.76
C ILE A 109 -6.17 -6.13 8.20
N ASP A 110 -5.92 -5.00 8.85
CA ASP A 110 -5.48 -4.92 10.24
C ASP A 110 -6.61 -4.55 11.19
N VAL A 111 -7.48 -3.61 10.79
CA VAL A 111 -8.69 -3.24 11.52
C VAL A 111 -9.83 -3.06 10.54
N MET A 112 -11.02 -3.51 10.90
CA MET A 112 -12.26 -3.17 10.20
C MET A 112 -13.22 -2.53 11.20
N SER A 113 -13.69 -1.33 10.92
CA SER A 113 -14.49 -0.55 11.86
C SER A 113 -15.54 0.32 11.18
N PHE A 114 -16.53 0.72 11.96
CA PHE A 114 -17.57 1.68 11.60
C PHE A 114 -17.57 2.83 12.61
N ALA A 115 -17.71 4.05 12.10
CA ALA A 115 -17.89 5.26 12.89
C ALA A 115 -19.22 5.93 12.55
N GLY A 116 -20.12 6.06 13.53
CA GLY A 116 -21.45 6.64 13.37
C GLY A 116 -21.48 8.17 13.48
N ILE A 117 -22.56 8.77 12.99
CA ILE A 117 -22.78 10.23 13.03
C ILE A 117 -22.94 10.81 14.45
N ASN A 118 -23.37 10.02 15.45
CA ASN A 118 -23.38 10.50 16.84
C ASN A 118 -22.08 10.22 17.59
N GLY A 119 -21.05 9.74 16.88
CA GLY A 119 -19.73 9.47 17.45
C GLY A 119 -19.59 8.06 18.02
N GLU A 120 -20.49 7.15 17.67
CA GLU A 120 -20.34 5.72 17.93
C GLU A 120 -19.13 5.18 17.16
N PHE A 121 -18.46 4.19 17.74
CA PHE A 121 -17.36 3.50 17.09
C PHE A 121 -17.45 2.02 17.42
N VAL A 122 -17.35 1.16 16.41
CA VAL A 122 -17.24 -0.28 16.61
C VAL A 122 -16.24 -0.83 15.60
N GLY A 123 -15.30 -1.64 16.06
CA GLY A 123 -14.31 -2.21 15.18
C GLY A 123 -13.67 -3.47 15.73
N PHE A 124 -13.15 -4.27 14.81
CA PHE A 124 -12.41 -5.49 15.10
C PHE A 124 -11.00 -5.32 14.61
N ARG A 125 -10.04 -5.48 15.53
CA ARG A 125 -8.61 -5.44 15.24
C ARG A 125 -8.06 -6.86 15.21
N LYS A 126 -7.32 -7.19 14.16
CA LYS A 126 -6.57 -8.44 14.06
C LYS A 126 -5.36 -8.39 15.00
N GLU A 127 -5.20 -9.45 15.77
CA GLU A 127 -4.05 -9.65 16.65
C GLU A 127 -3.06 -10.66 16.03
N ASP A 128 -1.80 -10.65 16.48
CA ASP A 128 -0.71 -11.45 15.88
C ASP A 128 -0.96 -12.97 15.95
N ASN A 129 -1.69 -13.41 16.98
CA ASN A 129 -2.13 -14.80 17.18
C ASN A 129 -3.37 -15.17 16.33
N GLN A 130 -3.79 -14.30 15.40
CA GLN A 130 -5.01 -14.42 14.60
C GLN A 130 -6.33 -14.39 15.40
N SER A 131 -6.30 -13.95 16.67
CA SER A 131 -7.52 -13.59 17.38
C SER A 131 -7.94 -12.16 17.04
N PHE A 132 -9.09 -11.75 17.56
CA PHE A 132 -9.64 -10.42 17.35
C PHE A 132 -9.88 -9.72 18.67
N THR A 133 -9.70 -8.41 18.63
CA THR A 133 -10.01 -7.50 19.72
C THR A 133 -11.13 -6.57 19.29
N LEU A 134 -12.19 -6.51 20.10
CA LEU A 134 -13.27 -5.55 19.95
C LEU A 134 -12.83 -4.17 20.46
N MET A 135 -13.03 -3.16 19.63
CA MET A 135 -12.90 -1.74 19.95
C MET A 135 -14.28 -1.11 19.89
N LEU A 136 -14.81 -0.63 21.02
CA LEU A 136 -16.19 -0.19 21.13
C LEU A 136 -16.31 1.16 21.83
N LYS A 137 -17.12 2.04 21.25
CA LYS A 137 -17.61 3.28 21.83
C LYS A 137 -19.10 3.43 21.51
N ASP A 138 -19.95 3.21 22.50
CA ASP A 138 -21.38 3.49 22.41
C ASP A 138 -21.98 3.71 23.81
N SER A 139 -23.29 3.56 23.95
CA SER A 139 -23.99 3.67 25.24
C SER A 139 -23.49 2.67 26.29
N ARG A 140 -23.06 1.46 25.89
CA ARG A 140 -22.59 0.39 26.78
C ARG A 140 -21.25 0.74 27.43
N THR A 141 -20.42 1.53 26.74
CA THR A 141 -19.10 1.97 27.22
C THR A 141 -19.11 3.39 27.82
N LYS A 142 -20.29 3.93 28.13
CA LYS A 142 -20.46 5.32 28.62
C LYS A 142 -19.79 6.34 27.71
N GLN A 143 -19.84 6.11 26.39
CA GLN A 143 -19.25 6.97 25.36
C GLN A 143 -17.71 7.12 25.46
N GLN A 144 -17.02 6.18 26.10
CA GLN A 144 -15.57 6.06 26.05
C GLN A 144 -15.18 4.96 25.06
N LEU A 145 -14.02 5.09 24.42
CA LEU A 145 -13.51 4.01 23.57
C LEU A 145 -12.89 2.94 24.48
N THR A 146 -13.56 1.80 24.60
CA THR A 146 -13.11 0.64 25.35
C THR A 146 -12.59 -0.41 24.38
N ILE A 147 -11.42 -0.96 24.69
CA ILE A 147 -10.76 -2.00 23.92
C ILE A 147 -10.71 -3.25 24.79
N TYR A 148 -11.26 -4.35 24.30
CA TYR A 148 -11.36 -5.63 25.02
C TYR A 148 -10.22 -6.58 24.62
N HIS A 149 -9.90 -7.57 25.45
CA HIS A 149 -8.96 -8.61 25.05
C HIS A 149 -9.53 -9.55 23.97
N GLY A 150 -10.84 -9.82 24.04
CA GLY A 150 -11.56 -10.66 23.08
C GLY A 150 -12.36 -9.88 22.04
N ASP A 151 -13.19 -10.61 21.30
CA ASP A 151 -14.06 -10.14 20.22
C ASP A 151 -15.48 -9.76 20.70
N SER A 152 -15.70 -9.73 22.01
CA SER A 152 -16.99 -9.42 22.61
C SER A 152 -16.80 -8.58 23.87
N VAL A 153 -17.87 -7.91 24.28
CA VAL A 153 -17.91 -7.17 25.53
C VAL A 153 -17.72 -8.14 26.70
N SER A 154 -16.69 -7.88 27.51
CA SER A 154 -16.35 -8.70 28.68
C SER A 154 -15.72 -7.85 29.78
N ASP A 155 -15.45 -8.46 30.94
CA ASP A 155 -14.71 -7.82 32.03
C ASP A 155 -13.19 -7.71 31.74
N GLU A 156 -12.69 -8.36 30.69
CA GLU A 156 -11.28 -8.33 30.29
C GLU A 156 -10.99 -7.11 29.39
N ILE A 157 -10.92 -5.94 30.03
CA ILE A 157 -10.62 -4.68 29.37
C ILE A 157 -9.11 -4.49 29.22
N ARG A 158 -8.67 -4.28 27.98
CA ARG A 158 -7.29 -3.98 27.63
C ARG A 158 -6.95 -2.50 27.83
N SER A 159 -7.84 -1.60 27.41
CA SER A 159 -7.63 -0.16 27.50
C SER A 159 -8.95 0.61 27.45
N VAL A 160 -8.97 1.80 28.06
CA VAL A 160 -10.09 2.75 27.98
C VAL A 160 -9.54 4.14 27.64
N ILE A 161 -10.08 4.75 26.60
CA ILE A 161 -9.62 6.05 26.08
C ILE A 161 -10.77 7.05 26.21
N ALA A 162 -10.60 7.98 27.15
CA ALA A 162 -11.53 9.07 27.38
C ALA A 162 -11.40 10.15 26.29
N GLY A 163 -12.52 10.81 25.95
CA GLY A 163 -12.53 11.91 24.99
C GLY A 163 -12.26 11.52 23.53
N TYR A 164 -12.24 10.21 23.21
CA TYR A 164 -12.15 9.76 21.83
C TYR A 164 -13.41 10.14 21.05
N ASP A 165 -13.27 10.96 20.00
CA ASP A 165 -14.36 11.27 19.06
C ASP A 165 -13.95 10.84 17.64
N PRO A 166 -14.57 9.79 17.07
CA PRO A 166 -14.22 9.31 15.73
C PRO A 166 -14.46 10.36 14.64
N ARG A 167 -15.35 11.33 14.86
CA ARG A 167 -15.78 12.31 13.84
C ARG A 167 -14.72 13.38 13.56
N THR A 168 -13.79 13.55 14.49
CA THR A 168 -12.65 14.48 14.37
C THR A 168 -11.42 13.80 13.79
N ARG A 169 -11.49 12.49 13.50
CA ARG A 169 -10.35 11.71 13.06
C ARG A 169 -10.12 11.86 11.55
N PRO A 170 -8.87 11.68 11.08
CA PRO A 170 -8.52 11.78 9.65
C PRO A 170 -9.30 10.84 8.73
N PHE A 171 -9.83 9.73 9.26
CA PHE A 171 -10.65 8.79 8.51
C PHE A 171 -12.11 9.24 8.32
N TYR A 172 -12.62 10.18 9.13
CA TYR A 172 -14.03 10.56 9.12
C TYR A 172 -14.28 11.86 8.38
N THR A 173 -13.52 12.90 8.73
CA THR A 173 -13.76 14.27 8.25
C THR A 173 -13.78 14.40 6.72
N PRO A 174 -12.87 13.79 5.94
CA PRO A 174 -12.89 13.91 4.48
C PRO A 174 -14.15 13.31 3.85
N VAL A 175 -14.58 12.13 4.33
CA VAL A 175 -15.75 11.43 3.81
C VAL A 175 -17.05 12.12 4.23
N ALA A 176 -17.11 12.64 5.45
CA ALA A 176 -18.27 13.41 5.89
C ALA A 176 -18.44 14.73 5.11
N ALA A 177 -17.34 15.35 4.69
CA ALA A 177 -17.36 16.57 3.88
C ALA A 177 -17.70 16.29 2.41
N ASN A 178 -17.21 15.18 1.85
CA ASN A 178 -17.48 14.76 0.49
C ASN A 178 -17.76 13.25 0.44
N PRO A 179 -19.03 12.82 0.53
CA PRO A 179 -19.38 11.40 0.66
C PRO A 179 -19.08 10.59 -0.61
N HIS A 180 -17.84 10.13 -0.73
CA HIS A 180 -17.43 9.12 -1.71
C HIS A 180 -16.36 8.18 -1.14
N PRO A 181 -16.22 6.97 -1.69
CA PRO A 181 -15.13 6.08 -1.33
C PRO A 181 -13.76 6.71 -1.63
N MET A 182 -12.81 6.61 -0.70
CA MET A 182 -11.46 7.15 -0.87
C MET A 182 -10.46 6.51 0.09
N TRP A 183 -9.16 6.69 -0.19
CA TRP A 183 -8.10 6.39 0.76
C TRP A 183 -7.83 7.60 1.66
N SER A 184 -7.50 7.35 2.93
CA SER A 184 -7.02 8.39 3.82
C SER A 184 -5.61 8.86 3.43
N SER A 185 -5.20 10.04 3.91
CA SER A 185 -3.76 10.29 4.10
C SER A 185 -3.24 9.42 5.23
N VAL A 186 -1.95 9.07 5.22
CA VAL A 186 -1.33 8.33 6.33
C VAL A 186 -1.50 9.08 7.66
N TYR A 187 -1.96 8.38 8.69
CA TYR A 187 -2.18 8.95 10.01
C TYR A 187 -1.84 7.95 11.12
N THR A 188 -1.76 8.47 12.35
CA THR A 188 -1.54 7.65 13.56
C THR A 188 -2.86 7.38 14.25
N ASN A 189 -3.15 6.12 14.53
CA ASN A 189 -4.33 5.71 15.29
C ASN A 189 -4.30 6.29 16.70
N MET A 190 -5.50 6.61 17.24
CA MET A 190 -5.64 7.11 18.61
C MET A 190 -6.17 5.99 19.49
N ASP A 191 -5.42 4.90 19.50
CA ASP A 191 -5.58 3.75 20.37
C ASP A 191 -4.32 3.56 21.24
N GLU A 192 -4.26 2.49 22.02
CA GLU A 192 -3.10 2.17 22.86
C GLU A 192 -1.85 1.78 22.07
N ARG A 193 -2.00 1.43 20.78
CA ARG A 193 -0.91 1.01 19.90
C ARG A 193 -0.30 2.16 19.12
N GLN A 194 -1.10 3.18 18.79
CA GLN A 194 -0.67 4.31 17.98
C GLN A 194 -0.01 3.88 16.67
N ASP A 195 -0.58 2.84 16.04
CA ASP A 195 -0.09 2.34 14.76
C ASP A 195 -0.23 3.42 13.67
N ILE A 196 0.76 3.50 12.79
CA ILE A 196 0.70 4.34 11.59
C ILE A 196 -0.03 3.55 10.51
N THR A 197 -1.10 4.11 9.97
CA THR A 197 -2.02 3.42 9.07
C THR A 197 -2.40 4.25 7.85
N LEU A 198 -2.79 3.55 6.80
CA LEU A 198 -3.54 4.02 5.65
C LEU A 198 -4.88 3.30 5.65
N SER A 199 -5.97 3.99 5.38
CA SER A 199 -7.31 3.41 5.56
C SER A 199 -8.17 3.58 4.32
N ALA A 200 -8.85 2.51 3.92
CA ALA A 200 -9.93 2.57 2.95
C ALA A 200 -11.18 3.11 3.67
N LEU A 201 -11.74 4.18 3.12
CA LEU A 201 -12.86 4.91 3.70
C LEU A 201 -14.04 4.86 2.74
N THR A 202 -15.19 4.40 3.22
CA THR A 202 -16.43 4.43 2.43
C THR A 202 -17.56 5.05 3.23
N PRO A 203 -18.31 6.02 2.68
CA PRO A 203 -19.50 6.55 3.33
C PRO A 203 -20.56 5.44 3.45
N VAL A 204 -21.16 5.32 4.62
CA VAL A 204 -22.33 4.47 4.82
C VAL A 204 -23.57 5.33 4.62
N MET A 205 -24.35 4.97 3.61
CA MET A 205 -25.60 5.65 3.27
C MET A 205 -26.78 4.74 3.60
N GLN A 206 -27.69 5.18 4.46
CA GLN A 206 -29.01 4.56 4.59
C GLN A 206 -29.98 5.34 3.72
N GLN A 207 -30.46 4.69 2.66
CA GLN A 207 -31.23 5.34 1.60
C GLN A 207 -30.43 6.48 0.95
N THR A 208 -30.71 7.73 1.31
CA THR A 208 -30.00 8.93 0.85
C THR A 208 -29.30 9.67 1.99
N GLN A 209 -29.39 9.17 3.23
CA GLN A 209 -28.82 9.80 4.41
C GLN A 209 -27.45 9.22 4.75
N PHE A 210 -26.47 10.08 4.95
CA PHE A 210 -25.17 9.70 5.47
C PHE A 210 -25.30 9.37 6.97
N VAL A 211 -24.92 8.15 7.35
CA VAL A 211 -25.05 7.66 8.74
C VAL A 211 -23.73 7.33 9.41
N GLY A 212 -22.64 7.33 8.65
CA GLY A 212 -21.31 7.06 9.19
C GLY A 212 -20.29 6.71 8.12
N VAL A 213 -19.13 6.26 8.56
CA VAL A 213 -18.02 5.86 7.69
C VAL A 213 -17.59 4.45 8.04
N MET A 214 -17.48 3.61 7.02
CA MET A 214 -16.83 2.31 7.10
C MET A 214 -15.33 2.50 6.86
N VAL A 215 -14.50 1.94 7.73
CA VAL A 215 -13.05 2.15 7.76
C VAL A 215 -12.34 0.80 7.81
N THR A 216 -11.41 0.60 6.89
CA THR A 216 -10.54 -0.58 6.87
C THR A 216 -9.09 -0.12 6.91
N ASP A 217 -8.40 -0.38 8.02
CA ASP A 217 -7.02 0.02 8.24
C ASP A 217 -6.05 -1.01 7.64
N VAL A 218 -5.02 -0.50 6.99
CA VAL A 218 -3.83 -1.21 6.54
C VAL A 218 -2.62 -0.53 7.20
N LYS A 219 -1.98 -1.23 8.14
CA LYS A 219 -0.79 -0.70 8.83
C LYS A 219 0.34 -0.49 7.83
N ILE A 220 1.12 0.58 8.04
CA ILE A 220 2.32 0.83 7.24
C ILE A 220 3.36 -0.30 7.41
N SER A 221 3.39 -0.98 8.57
CA SER A 221 4.23 -2.17 8.75
C SER A 221 3.82 -3.34 7.86
N THR A 222 2.52 -3.61 7.73
CA THR A 222 1.95 -4.62 6.81
C THR A 222 2.31 -4.26 5.38
N PHE A 223 2.17 -2.99 5.00
CA PHE A 223 2.52 -2.52 3.67
C PHE A 223 4.02 -2.62 3.36
N ASN A 224 4.89 -2.24 4.30
CA ASN A 224 6.33 -2.39 4.16
C ASN A 224 6.74 -3.86 4.02
N THR A 225 6.11 -4.77 4.78
CA THR A 225 6.33 -6.21 4.65
C THR A 225 6.00 -6.70 3.25
N PHE A 226 4.88 -6.27 2.68
CA PHE A 226 4.53 -6.53 1.29
C PHE A 226 5.59 -6.01 0.31
N LEU A 227 6.04 -4.76 0.46
CA LEU A 227 7.07 -4.17 -0.42
C LEU A 227 8.42 -4.90 -0.31
N HIS A 228 8.80 -5.36 0.88
CA HIS A 228 10.00 -6.19 1.05
C HIS A 228 9.88 -7.53 0.33
N MET A 229 8.73 -8.20 0.44
CA MET A 229 8.48 -9.46 -0.29
C MET A 229 8.53 -9.21 -1.81
N LEU A 230 7.89 -8.14 -2.27
CA LEU A 230 7.91 -7.73 -3.68
C LEU A 230 9.35 -7.52 -4.19
N LYS A 231 10.21 -6.83 -3.43
CA LYS A 231 11.63 -6.68 -3.76
C LYS A 231 12.37 -8.01 -3.79
N ARG A 232 12.12 -8.91 -2.84
CA ARG A 232 12.78 -10.24 -2.84
C ARG A 232 12.42 -11.07 -4.06
N GLU A 233 11.19 -10.95 -4.56
CA GLU A 233 10.70 -11.72 -5.71
C GLU A 233 11.08 -11.10 -7.07
N THR A 234 11.10 -9.77 -7.15
CA THR A 234 11.30 -9.04 -8.42
C THR A 234 12.68 -8.40 -8.56
N ASN A 235 13.43 -8.32 -7.46
CA ASN A 235 14.66 -7.54 -7.33
C ASN A 235 14.49 -6.04 -7.69
N ALA A 236 13.25 -5.54 -7.66
CA ALA A 236 12.92 -4.15 -7.96
C ALA A 236 12.90 -3.29 -6.69
N ASP A 237 13.46 -2.08 -6.80
CA ASP A 237 13.29 -1.03 -5.80
C ASP A 237 11.98 -0.29 -6.06
N VAL A 238 11.11 -0.24 -5.05
CA VAL A 238 9.78 0.35 -5.12
C VAL A 238 9.71 1.47 -4.09
N TYR A 239 9.26 2.64 -4.54
CA TYR A 239 9.04 3.82 -3.71
C TYR A 239 7.63 4.31 -3.97
N ILE A 240 6.89 4.57 -2.89
CA ILE A 240 5.49 4.98 -2.97
C ILE A 240 5.37 6.38 -2.41
N PHE A 241 4.86 7.28 -3.25
CA PHE A 241 4.65 8.68 -2.92
C PHE A 241 3.16 9.00 -2.88
N ASP A 242 2.76 9.92 -2.02
CA ASP A 242 1.43 10.53 -2.12
C ASP A 242 1.36 11.63 -3.17
N GLU A 243 0.16 12.18 -3.35
CA GLU A 243 -0.11 13.30 -4.26
C GLU A 243 0.70 14.57 -3.92
N THR A 244 1.20 14.69 -2.68
CA THR A 244 2.07 15.79 -2.22
C THR A 244 3.56 15.45 -2.32
N GLN A 245 3.92 14.38 -3.03
CA GLN A 245 5.29 13.89 -3.21
C GLN A 245 6.00 13.49 -1.91
N ARG A 246 5.25 13.14 -0.86
CA ARG A 246 5.84 12.54 0.35
C ARG A 246 6.04 11.05 0.15
N LEU A 247 7.23 10.56 0.50
CA LEU A 247 7.49 9.12 0.59
C LEU A 247 6.65 8.51 1.71
N ILE A 248 5.69 7.65 1.35
CA ILE A 248 4.84 6.89 2.29
C ILE A 248 5.52 5.57 2.66
N ALA A 249 6.05 4.86 1.68
CA ALA A 249 6.60 3.51 1.87
C ALA A 249 7.70 3.21 0.83
N HIS A 250 8.59 2.27 1.16
CA HIS A 250 9.61 1.80 0.22
C HIS A 250 10.01 0.34 0.47
N SER A 251 10.55 -0.33 -0.54
CA SER A 251 10.95 -1.75 -0.43
C SER A 251 12.33 -1.99 0.19
N ALA A 252 13.14 -0.95 0.40
CA ALA A 252 14.45 -1.06 1.03
C ALA A 252 14.34 -1.43 2.53
N PRO A 253 15.26 -2.20 3.14
CA PRO A 253 15.19 -2.74 4.52
C PRO A 253 15.08 -1.71 5.66
N THR A 254 15.13 -0.41 5.36
CA THR A 254 15.11 0.68 6.34
C THR A 254 13.68 1.16 6.59
N GLY A 255 13.40 1.75 7.76
CA GLY A 255 12.09 2.38 7.99
C GLY A 255 12.01 3.76 7.31
N VAL A 256 10.83 4.14 6.84
CA VAL A 256 10.55 5.51 6.39
C VAL A 256 10.29 6.38 7.62
N VAL A 257 11.18 7.35 7.89
CA VAL A 257 10.86 8.49 8.75
C VAL A 257 10.78 9.71 7.84
N SER A 258 9.57 10.09 7.42
CA SER A 258 9.36 11.34 6.69
C SER A 258 9.47 12.50 7.66
N TRP A 259 10.53 13.32 7.52
CA TRP A 259 10.79 14.48 8.36
C TRP A 259 10.00 15.73 7.93
N GLY A 260 9.08 15.59 6.97
CA GLY A 260 8.49 16.69 6.23
C GLY A 260 9.45 17.24 5.17
N THR A 261 8.90 17.87 4.13
CA THR A 261 9.63 18.58 3.07
C THR A 261 9.19 20.06 3.06
N GLU A 262 9.86 20.92 2.29
CA GLU A 262 9.37 22.31 2.06
C GLU A 262 7.94 22.34 1.50
N TYR A 263 7.53 21.27 0.81
CA TYR A 263 6.20 21.09 0.23
C TYR A 263 5.21 20.34 1.15
N SER A 264 5.66 19.78 2.28
CA SER A 264 4.80 19.10 3.24
C SER A 264 5.40 19.14 4.65
N PRO A 265 5.06 20.16 5.47
CA PRO A 265 5.68 20.36 6.77
C PRO A 265 5.31 19.27 7.78
N LYS A 266 6.23 19.03 8.71
CA LYS A 266 6.06 18.10 9.83
C LYS A 266 4.83 18.50 10.67
N ARG A 267 3.89 17.57 10.91
CA ARG A 267 2.85 17.75 11.94
C ARG A 267 3.51 17.55 13.31
N ILE A 268 3.71 18.64 14.05
CA ILE A 268 4.41 18.67 15.34
C ILE A 268 3.42 18.26 16.43
N ASP A 269 3.15 16.95 16.57
CA ASP A 269 2.45 16.41 17.75
C ASP A 269 3.06 15.06 18.14
N SER A 270 4.20 15.10 18.85
CA SER A 270 4.75 14.10 19.79
C SER A 270 6.28 13.89 19.69
N PRO A 271 6.99 13.65 20.81
CA PRO A 271 8.45 13.70 20.87
C PRO A 271 9.05 12.29 20.69
N LEU A 272 9.52 11.98 19.48
CA LEU A 272 10.38 10.80 19.29
C LEU A 272 11.83 11.20 19.00
N ARG A 273 12.73 10.58 19.78
CA ARG A 273 14.15 10.90 19.93
C ARG A 273 14.90 10.83 18.60
N LYS A 274 15.87 11.75 18.47
CA LYS A 274 16.82 11.88 17.38
C LYS A 274 17.67 10.61 17.21
N THR A 275 17.56 9.93 16.07
CA THR A 275 18.64 9.07 15.58
C THR A 275 18.99 9.53 14.17
N ARG A 276 20.11 10.25 14.06
CA ARG A 276 20.75 10.55 12.76
C ARG A 276 21.35 9.25 12.24
N ILE A 277 21.08 8.90 10.99
CA ILE A 277 21.99 8.03 10.23
C ILE A 277 22.50 8.85 9.05
N ARG A 278 23.79 9.16 9.09
CA ARG A 278 24.58 9.56 7.93
C ARG A 278 24.99 8.29 7.18
N CYS A 279 24.71 8.24 5.89
CA CYS A 279 25.60 7.90 4.78
C CYS A 279 24.74 7.73 3.53
#